data_AF-A0A1B1AZE9-F1
#
_entry.id   AF-A0A1B1AZE9-F1
#
_cell.length_a   1.000
_cell.length_b   1.000
_cell.length_c   1.000
_cell.angle_alpha   90.00
_cell.angle_beta   90.00
_cell.angle_gamma   90.00
#
_symmetry.space_group_name_H-M   'P 1'
#
loop_
_entity.id
_entity.type
_entity.pdbx_description
1 polymer ?
#
loop_
_entity_poly.entity_id
_entity_poly.type
_entity_poly.pdbx_seq_one_letter_code
_entity_poly.pdbx_strand_id
1 'polypeptide(L)'
;MKARIGYVAWVAGVVQFFVAHVIVESAWTRPYSWVRNNISDLGNAHCAMQSEPQSRYVCSPEHGLMNASFIALGTLFVVGVVFAGAVFRTGATAIIARCLLTCAGVGFVLAGLAPADVHENQHVLGALLIMAIGNIGLVLAGVGLADEVSGPLHWATSLLGVTAVTAFGLFLSHRYLGLGMGGMERVAVFPLLAWALSAGVRGLFHQATRMQDAWPRRDTAQATRS
;
A
#
# COMPACT_ATOMS: atom_id res chain seq x y z
N MET A 1 -4.37 -17.16 14.47
CA MET A 1 -2.92 -16.89 14.42
C MET A 1 -2.46 -16.42 13.03
N LYS A 2 -2.65 -17.22 11.96
CA LYS A 2 -2.24 -16.85 10.58
C LYS A 2 -2.78 -15.49 10.10
N ALA A 3 -4.08 -15.24 10.20
CA ALA A 3 -4.68 -13.97 9.78
C ALA A 3 -4.13 -12.75 10.54
N ARG A 4 -3.80 -12.90 11.84
CA ARG A 4 -3.19 -11.82 12.64
C ARG A 4 -1.84 -11.39 12.06
N ILE A 5 -1.02 -12.35 11.63
CA ILE A 5 0.28 -12.08 10.98
C ILE A 5 0.06 -11.22 9.73
N GLY A 6 -0.91 -11.59 8.89
CA GLY A 6 -1.21 -10.84 7.68
C GLY A 6 -1.66 -9.40 7.96
N TYR A 7 -2.51 -9.20 8.96
CA TYR A 7 -2.94 -7.87 9.36
C TYR A 7 -1.83 -7.01 9.93
N VAL A 8 -0.99 -7.57 10.82
CA VAL A 8 0.19 -6.88 11.34
C VAL A 8 1.15 -6.53 10.21
N ALA A 9 1.36 -7.43 9.24
CA ALA A 9 2.25 -7.17 8.11
C ALA A 9 1.77 -5.96 7.27
N TRP A 10 0.47 -5.88 6.94
CA TRP A 10 -0.06 -4.71 6.24
C TRP A 10 0.10 -3.41 7.04
N VAL A 11 -0.26 -3.41 8.32
CA VAL A 11 -0.12 -2.22 9.17
C VAL A 11 1.35 -1.80 9.29
N ALA A 12 2.23 -2.74 9.62
CA ALA A 12 3.65 -2.48 9.78
C ALA A 12 4.29 -1.99 8.47
N GLY A 13 3.95 -2.62 7.34
CA GLY A 13 4.47 -2.26 6.02
C GLY A 13 4.08 -0.85 5.59
N VAL A 14 2.84 -0.44 5.82
CA VAL A 14 2.37 0.91 5.51
C VAL A 14 2.95 1.95 6.48
N VAL A 15 2.96 1.66 7.79
CA VAL A 15 3.48 2.60 8.80
C VAL A 15 4.97 2.85 8.59
N GLN A 16 5.77 1.79 8.43
CA GLN A 16 7.21 1.95 8.20
C GLN A 16 7.49 2.72 6.89
N PHE A 17 6.65 2.54 5.87
CA PHE A 17 6.78 3.24 4.61
C PHE A 17 6.66 4.76 4.79
N PHE A 18 5.61 5.22 5.48
CA PHE A 18 5.41 6.63 5.74
C PHE A 18 6.45 7.22 6.70
N VAL A 19 6.91 6.46 7.69
CA VAL A 19 8.01 6.89 8.56
C VAL A 19 9.29 7.10 7.75
N ALA A 20 9.68 6.14 6.92
CA ALA A 20 10.83 6.27 6.04
C ALA A 20 10.66 7.44 5.05
N HIS A 21 9.47 7.60 4.45
CA HIS A 21 9.18 8.70 3.54
C HIS A 21 9.42 10.07 4.21
N VAL A 22 8.92 10.27 5.43
CA VAL A 22 9.12 11.54 6.18
C VAL A 22 10.59 11.75 6.56
N ILE A 23 11.30 10.70 6.97
CA ILE A 23 12.73 10.80 7.29
C ILE A 23 13.52 11.19 6.04
N VAL A 24 13.33 10.46 4.94
CA VAL A 24 14.10 10.64 3.71
C VAL A 24 13.82 12.01 3.10
N GLU A 25 12.55 12.44 3.02
CA GLU A 25 12.23 13.75 2.46
C GLU A 25 12.78 14.91 3.31
N SER A 26 12.86 14.73 4.63
CA SER A 26 13.42 15.74 5.54
C SER A 26 14.94 15.90 5.40
N ALA A 27 15.62 14.89 4.88
CA ALA A 27 17.07 14.92 4.63
C ALA A 27 17.44 15.68 3.35
N TRP A 28 16.46 16.06 2.51
CA TRP A 28 16.75 16.77 1.26
C TRP A 28 17.21 18.21 1.52
N THR A 29 18.35 18.58 0.93
CA THR A 29 18.91 19.94 1.04
C THR A 29 18.04 20.99 0.34
N ARG A 30 17.44 20.63 -0.80
CA ARG A 30 16.38 21.41 -1.44
C ARG A 30 15.05 20.78 -1.03
N PRO A 31 14.12 21.54 -0.40
CA PRO A 31 12.90 20.96 0.14
C PRO A 31 12.14 20.12 -0.88
N TYR A 32 11.87 18.87 -0.50
CA TYR A 32 11.07 17.94 -1.28
C TYR A 32 9.65 18.48 -1.47
N SER A 33 9.13 18.44 -2.69
CA SER A 33 7.81 18.95 -3.02
C SER A 33 6.84 17.82 -3.34
N TRP A 34 5.80 17.64 -2.53
CA TRP A 34 4.77 16.63 -2.76
C TRP A 34 3.98 16.84 -4.07
N VAL A 35 4.01 18.05 -4.63
CA VAL A 35 3.37 18.40 -5.90
C VAL A 35 4.28 18.06 -7.09
N ARG A 36 5.58 18.35 -6.98
CA ARG A 36 6.52 18.25 -8.11
C ARG A 36 7.35 16.97 -8.13
N ASN A 37 7.61 16.40 -6.96
CA ASN A 37 8.47 15.24 -6.81
C ASN A 37 7.64 13.97 -6.67
N ASN A 38 8.05 12.98 -7.45
CA ASN A 38 7.53 11.64 -7.34
C ASN A 38 8.02 11.00 -6.04
N ILE A 39 7.24 10.07 -5.50
CA ILE A 39 7.63 9.15 -4.44
C ILE A 39 8.92 8.42 -4.85
N SER A 40 9.02 8.00 -6.11
CA SER A 40 10.22 7.35 -6.65
C SER A 40 11.48 8.22 -6.59
N ASP A 41 11.36 9.55 -6.63
CA ASP A 41 12.51 10.45 -6.51
C ASP A 41 13.25 10.27 -5.16
N LEU A 42 12.54 9.87 -4.11
CA LEU A 42 13.13 9.57 -2.80
C LEU A 42 14.08 8.35 -2.86
N GLY A 43 13.92 7.48 -3.85
CA GLY A 43 14.76 6.30 -4.07
C GLY A 43 15.92 6.51 -5.04
N ASN A 44 16.06 7.68 -5.67
CA ASN A 44 17.11 7.90 -6.67
C ASN A 44 18.51 7.89 -6.05
N ALA A 45 19.43 7.13 -6.65
CA ALA A 45 20.77 6.89 -6.13
C ALA A 45 21.74 8.05 -6.41
N HIS A 46 21.52 8.79 -7.50
CA HIS A 46 22.38 9.90 -7.91
C HIS A 46 21.67 11.24 -7.83
N CYS A 47 22.45 12.27 -7.48
CA CYS A 47 21.98 13.66 -7.52
C CYS A 47 22.14 14.21 -8.93
N ALA A 48 21.03 14.44 -9.63
CA ALA A 48 21.03 14.87 -11.03
C ALA A 48 19.79 15.69 -11.40
N MET A 49 19.91 16.47 -12.48
CA MET A 49 18.75 17.05 -13.16
C MET A 49 18.02 15.95 -13.94
N GLN A 50 16.77 15.69 -13.56
CA GLN A 50 15.87 14.82 -14.29
C GLN A 50 15.13 15.67 -15.31
N SER A 51 15.27 15.39 -16.61
CA SER A 51 14.66 16.20 -17.69
C SER A 51 13.21 15.83 -17.95
N GLU A 52 12.85 14.56 -17.76
CA GLU A 52 11.53 14.00 -18.05
C GLU A 52 10.85 13.46 -16.76
N PRO A 53 9.51 13.37 -16.74
CA PRO A 53 8.57 14.02 -17.66
C PRO A 53 8.47 15.54 -17.46
N GLN A 54 9.07 16.06 -16.39
CA GLN A 54 9.19 17.49 -16.10
C GLN A 54 10.53 17.72 -15.43
N SER A 55 11.21 18.79 -15.86
CA SER A 55 12.54 19.13 -15.38
C SER A 55 12.55 19.42 -13.88
N ARG A 56 13.33 18.65 -13.11
CA ARG A 56 13.51 18.84 -11.67
C ARG A 56 14.87 18.32 -11.22
N TYR A 57 15.48 19.02 -10.26
CA TYR A 57 16.68 18.50 -9.59
C TYR A 57 16.26 17.48 -8.54
N VAL A 58 16.78 16.26 -8.63
CA VAL A 58 16.55 15.18 -7.66
C VAL A 58 17.87 14.85 -6.99
N CYS A 59 17.85 14.80 -5.66
CA CYS A 59 18.99 14.40 -4.86
C CYS A 59 18.44 13.86 -3.53
N SER A 60 18.51 12.54 -3.34
CA SER A 60 18.00 11.86 -2.15
C SER A 60 19.15 11.27 -1.34
N PRO A 61 19.64 11.97 -0.30
CA PRO A 61 20.80 11.49 0.48
C PRO A 61 20.55 10.13 1.13
N GLU A 62 19.34 9.93 1.63
CA GLU A 62 18.90 8.71 2.32
C GLU A 62 18.15 7.72 1.40
N HIS A 63 18.46 7.72 0.10
CA HIS A 63 17.80 6.84 -0.87
C HIS A 63 17.88 5.35 -0.50
N GLY A 64 18.96 4.92 0.14
CA GLY A 64 19.10 3.54 0.63
C GLY A 64 18.00 3.16 1.63
N LEU A 65 17.64 4.07 2.54
CA LEU A 65 16.54 3.86 3.49
C LEU A 65 15.19 3.79 2.76
N MET A 66 14.95 4.67 1.79
CA MET A 66 13.72 4.64 1.01
C MET A 66 13.56 3.35 0.21
N ASN A 67 14.63 2.92 -0.47
CA ASN A 67 14.63 1.71 -1.28
C ASN A 67 14.44 0.45 -0.42
N ALA A 68 15.09 0.38 0.74
CA ALA A 68 14.85 -0.67 1.73
C ALA A 68 13.39 -0.66 2.22
N SER A 69 12.81 0.52 2.44
CA SER A 69 11.41 0.69 2.82
C SER A 69 10.43 0.23 1.73
N PHE A 70 10.70 0.50 0.45
CA PHE A 70 9.90 -0.06 -0.66
C PHE A 70 9.94 -1.59 -0.67
N ILE A 71 11.12 -2.19 -0.48
CA ILE A 71 11.29 -3.65 -0.42
C ILE A 71 10.53 -4.25 0.77
N ALA A 72 10.68 -3.64 1.94
CA ALA A 72 9.99 -4.05 3.16
C ALA A 72 8.46 -3.94 2.99
N LEU A 73 7.97 -2.81 2.46
CA LEU A 73 6.56 -2.61 2.15
C LEU A 73 6.05 -3.70 1.21
N GLY A 74 6.72 -3.94 0.08
CA GLY A 74 6.29 -4.93 -0.90
C GLY A 74 6.25 -6.35 -0.33
N THR A 75 7.27 -6.73 0.43
CA THR A 75 7.35 -8.05 1.07
C THR A 75 6.26 -8.23 2.12
N LEU A 76 6.07 -7.25 3.01
CA LEU A 76 5.03 -7.28 4.03
C LEU A 76 3.62 -7.24 3.41
N PHE A 77 3.47 -6.57 2.26
CA PHE A 77 2.22 -6.55 1.51
C PHE A 77 1.87 -7.95 0.98
N VAL A 78 2.82 -8.67 0.39
CA VAL A 78 2.65 -10.06 -0.07
C VAL A 78 2.33 -10.98 1.11
N VAL A 79 3.08 -10.88 2.22
CA VAL A 79 2.79 -11.61 3.46
C VAL A 79 1.36 -11.34 3.91
N GLY A 80 0.92 -10.09 3.90
CA GLY A 80 -0.45 -9.71 4.19
C GLY A 80 -1.46 -10.43 3.30
N VAL A 81 -1.31 -10.38 1.97
CA VAL A 81 -2.22 -11.04 1.01
C VAL A 81 -2.28 -12.58 1.19
N VAL A 82 -1.14 -13.20 1.50
CA VAL A 82 -1.04 -14.65 1.73
C VAL A 82 -1.74 -15.05 3.02
N PHE A 83 -1.46 -14.33 4.12
CA PHE A 83 -1.89 -14.73 5.46
C PHE A 83 -3.25 -14.15 5.89
N ALA A 84 -3.69 -13.02 5.32
CA ALA A 84 -4.97 -12.37 5.58
C ALA A 84 -6.12 -12.90 4.70
N GLY A 85 -6.03 -14.14 4.22
CA GLY A 85 -7.02 -14.74 3.30
C GLY A 85 -8.47 -14.69 3.80
N ALA A 86 -8.68 -14.66 5.13
CA ALA A 86 -10.00 -14.54 5.74
C ALA A 86 -10.74 -13.22 5.44
N VAL A 87 -10.06 -12.20 4.91
CA VAL A 87 -10.68 -10.95 4.43
C VAL A 87 -11.46 -11.16 3.13
N PHE A 88 -11.07 -12.16 2.36
CA PHE A 88 -11.62 -12.42 1.04
C PHE A 88 -12.63 -13.56 1.10
N ARG A 89 -13.67 -13.46 0.26
CA ARG A 89 -14.61 -14.57 0.04
C ARG A 89 -13.91 -15.74 -0.69
N THR A 90 -14.58 -16.88 -0.78
CA THR A 90 -14.16 -17.96 -1.68
C THR A 90 -14.60 -17.66 -3.12
N GLY A 91 -13.87 -18.18 -4.11
CA GLY A 91 -14.22 -18.08 -5.53
C GLY A 91 -13.19 -17.37 -6.41
N ALA A 92 -13.43 -17.41 -7.72
CA ALA A 92 -12.48 -16.95 -8.74
C ALA A 92 -12.11 -15.47 -8.61
N THR A 93 -13.09 -14.59 -8.37
CA THR A 93 -12.84 -13.13 -8.23
C THR A 93 -11.90 -12.82 -7.07
N ALA A 94 -12.07 -13.48 -5.93
CA ALA A 94 -11.20 -13.30 -4.77
C ALA A 94 -9.78 -13.83 -5.03
N ILE A 95 -9.65 -14.96 -5.74
CA ILE A 95 -8.35 -15.50 -6.15
C ILE A 95 -7.63 -14.53 -7.10
N ILE A 96 -8.32 -14.03 -8.12
CA ILE A 96 -7.77 -13.07 -9.09
C ILE A 96 -7.35 -11.78 -8.37
N ALA A 97 -8.20 -11.22 -7.52
CA ALA A 97 -7.87 -10.03 -6.74
C ALA A 97 -6.59 -10.23 -5.92
N ARG A 98 -6.47 -11.36 -5.21
CA ARG A 98 -5.27 -11.70 -4.42
C ARG A 98 -4.02 -11.86 -5.29
N CYS A 99 -4.12 -12.50 -6.45
CA CYS A 99 -3.00 -12.61 -7.39
C CYS A 99 -2.53 -11.23 -7.86
N LEU A 100 -3.44 -10.36 -8.26
CA LEU A 100 -3.13 -9.00 -8.72
C LEU A 100 -2.56 -8.12 -7.60
N LEU A 101 -3.09 -8.22 -6.38
CA LEU A 101 -2.55 -7.56 -5.19
C LEU A 101 -1.15 -8.09 -4.83
N THR A 102 -0.89 -9.38 -5.05
CA THR A 102 0.45 -9.96 -4.87
C THR A 102 1.42 -9.37 -5.90
N CYS A 103 1.00 -9.21 -7.16
CA CYS A 103 1.80 -8.50 -8.17
C CYS A 103 2.15 -7.08 -7.73
N ALA A 104 1.23 -6.35 -7.07
CA ALA A 104 1.51 -5.02 -6.53
C ALA A 104 2.65 -5.05 -5.49
N GLY A 105 2.61 -6.00 -4.56
CA GLY A 105 3.68 -6.21 -3.58
C GLY A 105 5.03 -6.52 -4.23
N VAL A 106 5.03 -7.38 -5.26
CA VAL A 106 6.24 -7.65 -6.08
C VAL A 106 6.71 -6.37 -6.78
N GLY A 107 5.79 -5.55 -7.27
CA GLY A 107 6.11 -4.26 -7.89
C GLY A 107 6.83 -3.30 -6.95
N PHE A 108 6.42 -3.22 -5.67
CA PHE A 108 7.12 -2.42 -4.66
C PHE A 108 8.53 -2.95 -4.38
N VAL A 109 8.71 -4.28 -4.30
CA VAL A 109 10.04 -4.89 -4.17
C VAL A 109 10.91 -4.52 -5.37
N LEU A 110 10.39 -4.65 -6.58
CA LEU A 110 11.12 -4.32 -7.80
C LEU A 110 11.49 -2.85 -7.85
N ALA A 111 10.59 -1.93 -7.50
CA ALA A 111 10.84 -0.50 -7.47
C ALA A 111 11.95 -0.11 -6.46
N GLY A 112 12.03 -0.80 -5.31
CA GLY A 112 13.10 -0.59 -4.35
C GLY A 112 14.45 -1.20 -4.75
N LEU A 113 14.44 -2.35 -5.44
CA LEU A 113 15.67 -2.97 -5.97
C LEU A 113 16.22 -2.26 -7.21
N ALA A 114 15.34 -1.59 -7.95
CA ALA A 114 15.66 -0.87 -9.18
C ALA A 114 15.32 0.63 -9.03
N PRO A 115 16.22 1.44 -8.45
CA PRO A 115 16.08 2.89 -8.45
C PRO A 115 15.82 3.43 -9.85
N ALA A 116 14.93 4.42 -9.97
CA ALA A 116 14.45 4.91 -11.26
C ALA A 116 15.56 5.53 -12.12
N ASP A 117 16.57 6.15 -11.49
CA ASP A 117 17.72 6.76 -12.17
C ASP A 117 18.82 5.76 -12.58
N VAL A 118 18.75 4.51 -12.12
CA VAL A 118 19.78 3.48 -12.41
C VAL A 118 19.22 2.38 -13.32
N HIS A 119 18.01 1.91 -13.05
CA HIS A 119 17.38 0.78 -13.73
C HIS A 119 15.94 1.12 -14.11
N GLU A 120 15.77 2.15 -14.94
CA GLU A 120 14.48 2.73 -15.30
C GLU A 120 13.44 1.70 -15.78
N ASN A 121 13.82 0.80 -16.70
CA ASN A 121 12.89 -0.19 -17.25
C ASN A 121 12.30 -1.12 -16.17
N GLN A 122 13.14 -1.59 -15.25
CA GLN A 122 12.72 -2.43 -14.13
C GLN A 122 11.87 -1.62 -13.15
N HIS A 123 12.22 -0.36 -12.90
CA HIS A 123 11.42 0.54 -12.07
C HIS A 123 10.03 0.76 -12.66
N VAL A 124 9.94 1.06 -13.96
CA VAL A 124 8.68 1.25 -14.69
C VAL A 124 7.84 -0.01 -14.67
N LEU A 125 8.44 -1.20 -14.83
CA LEU A 125 7.74 -2.47 -14.65
C LEU A 125 7.18 -2.59 -13.23
N GLY A 126 7.95 -2.24 -12.20
CA GLY A 126 7.49 -2.19 -10.82
C GLY A 126 6.30 -1.25 -10.63
N ALA A 127 6.39 -0.04 -11.18
CA ALA A 127 5.31 0.95 -11.16
C ALA A 127 4.05 0.45 -11.87
N LEU A 128 4.16 -0.23 -13.02
CA LEU A 128 3.03 -0.85 -13.72
C LEU A 128 2.36 -1.95 -12.88
N LEU A 129 3.16 -2.79 -12.21
CA LEU A 129 2.63 -3.82 -11.33
C LEU A 129 1.87 -3.21 -10.13
N ILE A 130 2.34 -2.09 -9.58
CA ILE A 130 1.68 -1.38 -8.48
C ILE A 130 0.42 -0.66 -8.98
N MET A 131 0.59 0.28 -9.92
CA MET A 131 -0.40 1.29 -10.25
C MET A 131 -1.46 0.82 -11.27
N ALA A 132 -1.13 -0.15 -12.13
CA ALA A 132 -2.10 -0.75 -13.03
C ALA A 132 -2.64 -2.06 -12.45
N ILE A 133 -1.78 -3.08 -12.38
CA ILE A 133 -2.18 -4.44 -12.03
C ILE A 133 -2.72 -4.50 -10.59
N GLY A 134 -2.00 -3.91 -9.64
CA GLY A 134 -2.39 -3.85 -8.24
C GLY A 134 -3.71 -3.12 -8.00
N ASN A 135 -3.92 -1.97 -8.64
CA ASN A 135 -5.15 -1.19 -8.50
C ASN A 135 -6.35 -1.86 -9.18
N ILE A 136 -6.18 -2.55 -10.31
CA ILE A 136 -7.22 -3.44 -10.85
C ILE A 136 -7.54 -4.55 -9.84
N GLY A 137 -6.50 -5.12 -9.21
CA GLY A 137 -6.65 -6.05 -8.09
C GLY A 137 -7.46 -5.47 -6.94
N LEU A 138 -7.27 -4.18 -6.60
CA LEU A 138 -8.01 -3.48 -5.57
C LEU A 138 -9.49 -3.25 -5.95
N VAL A 139 -9.78 -2.92 -7.22
CA VAL A 139 -11.16 -2.84 -7.72
C VAL A 139 -11.87 -4.18 -7.51
N LEU A 140 -11.22 -5.27 -7.94
CA LEU A 140 -11.75 -6.62 -7.80
C LEU A 140 -11.79 -7.09 -6.34
N ALA A 141 -10.88 -6.59 -5.48
CA ALA A 141 -10.87 -6.92 -4.07
C ALA A 141 -12.13 -6.40 -3.38
N GLY A 142 -12.66 -5.24 -3.77
CA GLY A 142 -13.91 -4.71 -3.21
C GLY A 142 -15.10 -5.60 -3.47
N VAL A 143 -15.15 -6.24 -4.65
CA VAL A 143 -16.10 -7.34 -4.90
C VAL A 143 -15.65 -8.56 -4.09
N GLY A 144 -14.40 -8.98 -4.17
CA GLY A 144 -13.87 -10.19 -3.52
C GLY A 144 -13.81 -10.19 -1.98
N LEU A 145 -14.33 -9.18 -1.26
CA LEU A 145 -14.41 -9.20 0.20
C LEU A 145 -15.40 -10.26 0.70
N ALA A 146 -15.13 -10.77 1.90
CA ALA A 146 -16.00 -11.73 2.58
C ALA A 146 -17.36 -11.13 2.95
N ASP A 147 -18.41 -11.95 3.02
CA ASP A 147 -19.79 -11.49 3.27
C ASP A 147 -19.98 -10.91 4.69
N GLU A 148 -19.12 -11.29 5.64
CA GLU A 148 -19.07 -10.68 6.98
C GLU A 148 -18.59 -9.22 6.96
N VAL A 149 -18.07 -8.75 5.84
CA VAL A 149 -17.67 -7.36 5.63
C VAL A 149 -18.86 -6.54 5.16
N SER A 150 -19.07 -5.38 5.80
CA SER A 150 -20.21 -4.52 5.50
C SER A 150 -20.20 -4.01 4.05
N GLY A 151 -21.38 -3.98 3.41
CA GLY A 151 -21.55 -3.53 2.02
C GLY A 151 -20.90 -2.17 1.68
N PRO A 152 -20.94 -1.15 2.55
CA PRO A 152 -20.22 0.11 2.31
C PRO A 152 -18.70 -0.07 2.13
N LEU A 153 -18.08 -1.05 2.79
CA LEU A 153 -16.64 -1.28 2.69
C LEU A 153 -16.25 -1.97 1.38
N HIS A 154 -17.14 -2.79 0.81
CA HIS A 154 -16.99 -3.34 -0.54
C HIS A 154 -16.94 -2.20 -1.55
N TRP A 155 -17.93 -1.30 -1.49
CA TRP A 155 -18.00 -0.11 -2.34
C TRP A 155 -16.79 0.82 -2.16
N ALA A 156 -16.42 1.12 -0.92
CA ALA A 156 -15.27 1.98 -0.65
C ALA A 156 -13.97 1.38 -1.21
N THR A 157 -13.77 0.07 -1.07
CA THR A 157 -12.60 -0.63 -1.62
C THR A 157 -12.56 -0.54 -3.14
N SER A 158 -13.67 -0.83 -3.83
CA SER A 158 -13.72 -0.71 -5.29
C SER A 158 -13.55 0.73 -5.75
N LEU A 159 -14.10 1.70 -5.04
CA LEU A 159 -13.95 3.13 -5.34
C LEU A 159 -12.48 3.57 -5.22
N LEU A 160 -11.78 3.17 -4.16
CA LEU A 160 -10.34 3.42 -4.02
C LEU A 160 -9.56 2.86 -5.21
N GLY A 161 -9.87 1.64 -5.65
CA GLY A 161 -9.27 1.03 -6.84
C GLY A 161 -9.55 1.82 -8.12
N VAL A 162 -10.81 2.21 -8.36
CA VAL A 162 -11.20 2.98 -9.54
C VAL A 162 -10.49 4.33 -9.55
N THR A 163 -10.49 5.05 -8.43
CA THR A 163 -9.78 6.33 -8.28
C THR A 163 -8.29 6.16 -8.62
N ALA A 164 -7.64 5.11 -8.11
CA ALA A 164 -6.22 4.87 -8.34
C ALA A 164 -5.90 4.49 -9.81
N VAL A 165 -6.72 3.65 -10.45
CA VAL A 165 -6.58 3.33 -11.88
C VAL A 165 -6.79 4.57 -12.75
N THR A 166 -7.81 5.39 -12.44
CA THR A 166 -8.06 6.65 -13.16
C THR A 166 -6.88 7.61 -12.98
N ALA A 167 -6.37 7.76 -11.76
CA ALA A 167 -5.21 8.58 -11.47
C ALA A 167 -3.96 8.10 -12.22
N PHE A 168 -3.76 6.77 -12.32
CA PHE A 168 -2.67 6.21 -13.12
C PHE A 168 -2.80 6.55 -14.62
N GLY A 169 -4.00 6.44 -15.20
CA GLY A 169 -4.23 6.86 -16.59
C GLY A 169 -4.00 8.35 -16.82
N LEU A 170 -4.40 9.19 -15.85
CA LEU A 170 -4.12 10.62 -15.85
C LEU A 170 -2.62 10.93 -15.72
N PHE A 171 -1.91 10.17 -14.88
CA PHE A 171 -0.46 10.27 -14.71
C PHE A 171 0.28 9.98 -16.01
N LEU A 172 -0.04 8.86 -16.68
CA LEU A 172 0.55 8.49 -17.97
C LEU A 172 0.25 9.51 -19.09
N SER A 173 -0.92 10.14 -19.05
CA SER A 173 -1.30 11.19 -19.99
C SER A 173 -0.80 12.59 -19.62
N HIS A 174 0.00 12.72 -18.56
CA HIS A 174 0.55 13.98 -18.05
C HIS A 174 -0.52 15.01 -17.66
N ARG A 175 -1.73 14.54 -17.30
CA ARG A 175 -2.88 15.37 -16.91
C ARG A 175 -3.05 15.37 -15.40
N TYR A 176 -2.35 16.27 -14.71
CA TYR A 176 -2.26 16.22 -13.24
C TYR A 176 -3.38 16.93 -12.46
N LEU A 177 -4.32 17.59 -13.14
CA LEU A 177 -5.49 18.26 -12.51
C LEU A 177 -5.13 19.22 -11.37
N GLY A 178 -4.00 19.92 -11.47
CA GLY A 178 -3.51 20.83 -10.43
C GLY A 178 -2.81 20.16 -9.24
N LEU A 179 -2.79 18.83 -9.16
CA LEU A 179 -2.06 18.07 -8.13
C LEU A 179 -0.54 18.03 -8.37
N GLY A 180 -0.12 18.35 -9.60
CA GLY A 180 1.24 18.13 -10.08
C GLY A 180 1.57 16.65 -10.26
N MET A 181 2.73 16.38 -10.86
CA MET A 181 3.18 15.03 -11.15
C MET A 181 3.25 14.16 -9.88
N GLY A 182 3.92 14.67 -8.84
CA GLY A 182 4.06 13.97 -7.57
C GLY A 182 2.74 13.77 -6.84
N GLY A 183 1.80 14.73 -6.94
CA GLY A 183 0.49 14.58 -6.35
C GLY A 183 -0.34 13.52 -7.06
N MET A 184 -0.32 13.49 -8.40
CA MET A 184 -1.04 12.49 -9.18
C MET A 184 -0.50 11.07 -8.96
N GLU A 185 0.83 10.90 -8.86
CA GLU A 185 1.43 9.61 -8.51
C GLU A 185 0.95 9.11 -7.15
N ARG A 186 0.85 9.99 -6.15
CA ARG A 186 0.31 9.65 -4.82
C ARG A 186 -1.14 9.18 -4.90
N VAL A 187 -1.98 9.81 -5.73
CA VAL A 187 -3.36 9.33 -5.94
C VAL A 187 -3.38 7.98 -6.65
N ALA A 188 -2.38 7.68 -7.49
CA ALA A 188 -2.25 6.37 -8.12
C ALA A 188 -1.70 5.27 -7.18
N VAL A 189 -1.05 5.62 -6.06
CA VAL A 189 -0.39 4.64 -5.15
C VAL A 189 -1.08 4.54 -3.78
N PHE A 190 -1.37 5.66 -3.14
CA PHE A 190 -1.85 5.70 -1.76
C PHE A 190 -3.22 5.06 -1.51
N PRO A 191 -4.19 5.02 -2.45
CA PRO A 191 -5.42 4.28 -2.21
C PRO A 191 -5.20 2.79 -1.89
N LEU A 192 -4.20 2.15 -2.51
CA LEU A 192 -3.81 0.76 -2.22
C LEU A 192 -3.25 0.62 -0.80
N LEU A 193 -2.40 1.56 -0.37
CA LEU A 193 -1.82 1.57 0.98
C LEU A 193 -2.87 1.89 2.05
N ALA A 194 -3.76 2.85 1.78
CA ALA A 194 -4.87 3.21 2.64
C ALA A 194 -5.83 2.03 2.83
N TRP A 195 -6.13 1.29 1.75
CA TRP A 195 -6.90 0.06 1.85
C TRP A 195 -6.20 -1.00 2.70
N ALA A 196 -4.92 -1.29 2.46
CA ALA A 196 -4.19 -2.32 3.22
C ALA A 196 -4.11 -1.97 4.71
N LEU A 197 -3.83 -0.70 5.05
CA LEU A 197 -3.85 -0.21 6.42
C LEU A 197 -5.24 -0.39 7.05
N SER A 198 -6.29 0.05 6.36
CA SER A 198 -7.67 -0.04 6.85
C SER A 198 -8.12 -1.49 7.07
N ALA A 199 -7.82 -2.37 6.11
CA ALA A 199 -8.13 -3.79 6.18
C ALA A 199 -7.35 -4.49 7.30
N GLY A 200 -6.06 -4.15 7.46
CA GLY A 200 -5.22 -4.66 8.54
C GLY A 200 -5.73 -4.23 9.92
N VAL A 201 -5.97 -2.94 10.12
CA VAL A 201 -6.49 -2.38 11.38
C VAL A 201 -7.85 -2.99 11.73
N ARG A 202 -8.79 -3.02 10.78
CA ARG A 202 -10.11 -3.66 10.98
C ARG A 202 -9.96 -5.13 11.36
N GLY A 203 -9.10 -5.87 10.67
CA GLY A 203 -8.86 -7.28 10.93
C GLY A 203 -8.34 -7.54 12.34
N LEU A 204 -7.45 -6.68 12.85
CA LEU A 204 -6.95 -6.76 14.24
C LEU A 204 -8.05 -6.48 15.25
N PHE A 205 -8.85 -5.43 15.05
CA PHE A 205 -9.96 -5.10 15.94
C PHE A 205 -11.00 -6.22 15.99
N HIS A 206 -11.41 -6.76 14.84
CA HIS A 206 -12.39 -7.83 14.77
C HIS A 206 -11.92 -9.14 15.44
N GLN A 207 -10.61 -9.42 15.41
CA GLN A 207 -10.05 -10.56 16.15
C GLN A 207 -10.03 -10.31 17.66
N ALA A 208 -9.71 -9.08 18.08
CA ALA A 208 -9.71 -8.72 19.50
C ALA A 208 -11.11 -8.84 20.11
N THR A 209 -12.15 -8.36 19.42
CA THR A 209 -13.54 -8.48 19.90
C THR A 209 -14.00 -9.94 19.98
N ARG A 210 -13.76 -10.75 18.94
CA ARG A 210 -14.08 -12.19 18.97
C ARG A 210 -13.38 -12.93 20.12
N MET A 211 -12.14 -12.57 20.46
CA MET A 211 -11.43 -13.17 21.59
C MET A 211 -12.04 -12.77 22.95
N GLN A 212 -12.55 -11.54 23.07
CA GLN A 212 -13.24 -11.06 24.27
C GLN A 212 -14.58 -11.78 24.47
N ASP A 213 -15.38 -11.92 23.40
CA ASP A 213 -16.68 -12.60 23.47
C ASP A 213 -16.55 -14.10 23.76
N ALA A 214 -15.47 -14.72 23.32
CA ALA A 214 -15.18 -16.14 23.56
C ALA A 214 -14.69 -16.45 24.99
N TRP A 215 -14.35 -15.43 25.80
CA TRP A 215 -13.98 -15.61 27.20
C TRP A 215 -15.20 -15.32 28.09
N PRO A 216 -15.93 -16.32 28.61
CA PRO A 216 -16.98 -16.06 29.58
C PRO A 216 -16.33 -15.42 30.81
N ARG A 217 -16.94 -14.36 31.33
CA ARG A 217 -16.67 -13.83 32.68
C ARG A 217 -16.73 -14.98 33.69
N ARG A 218 -15.60 -15.62 33.97
CA ARG A 218 -15.40 -16.48 35.14
C ARG A 218 -15.24 -15.59 36.36
N ASP A 219 -16.25 -14.82 36.71
CA ASP A 219 -16.28 -14.03 37.94
C ASP A 219 -17.71 -13.55 38.20
N THR A 220 -18.58 -14.46 38.65
CA THR A 220 -19.78 -14.19 39.49
C THR A 220 -20.50 -15.50 39.85
N ALA A 221 -19.79 -16.50 40.39
CA ALA A 221 -20.44 -17.72 40.89
C ALA A 221 -19.88 -18.24 42.23
N GLN A 222 -19.21 -17.41 43.02
CA GLN A 222 -18.64 -17.85 44.31
C GLN A 222 -18.80 -16.90 45.50
N ALA A 223 -19.76 -15.98 45.45
CA ALA A 223 -20.03 -15.06 46.54
C ALA A 223 -21.52 -14.98 46.90
N THR A 224 -22.15 -16.11 47.27
CA THR A 224 -23.36 -16.15 48.13
C THR A 224 -23.58 -17.58 48.64
N ARG A 225 -22.65 -18.13 49.42
CA ARG A 225 -22.91 -19.24 50.36
C ARG A 225 -21.98 -19.09 51.55
N SER A 226 -22.37 -18.27 52.51
CA SER A 226 -21.91 -18.29 53.90
C SER A 226 -23.00 -17.69 54.77
#